data_AF-A0A0P9AFG4-F1
#
_entry.id   AF-A0A0P9AFG4-F1
#
_cell.length_a   1.000
_cell.length_b   1.000
_cell.length_c   1.000
_cell.angle_alpha   90.00
_cell.angle_beta   90.00
_cell.angle_gamma   90.00
#
_symmetry.space_group_name_H-M   'P 1'
#
loop_
_entity.id
_entity.type
_entity.pdbx_description
1 polymer ?
#
loop_
_entity_poly.entity_id
_entity_poly.type
_entity_poly.pdbx_seq_one_letter_code
_entity_poly.pdbx_strand_id
1 'polypeptide(L)' 'MLTMEQVYHIRYMKKFEGKSLRKIADIIGHDFETVKKYVEKDNFNI' A
#
# COMPACT_ATOMS: atom_id res chain seq x y z
N MET A 1 -7.50 -8.87 4.36
CA MET A 1 -7.63 -8.47 2.94
C MET A 1 -7.84 -6.97 2.93
N LEU A 2 -7.06 -6.19 2.17
CA LEU A 2 -7.15 -4.73 2.20
C LEU A 2 -8.43 -4.25 1.51
N THR A 3 -9.08 -3.24 2.06
CA THR A 3 -10.15 -2.52 1.36
C THR A 3 -9.55 -1.63 0.27
N MET A 4 -10.36 -1.28 -0.74
CA MET A 4 -9.91 -0.37 -1.80
C MET A 4 -9.41 0.97 -1.25
N GLU A 5 -10.05 1.49 -0.21
CA GLU A 5 -9.62 2.70 0.48
C GLU A 5 -8.20 2.57 1.06
N GLN A 6 -7.90 1.45 1.73
CA GLN A 6 -6.54 1.20 2.23
C GLN A 6 -5.52 1.12 1.09
N VAL A 7 -5.88 0.52 -0.05
CA VAL A 7 -5.01 0.46 -1.24
C VAL A 7 -4.73 1.85 -1.81
N TYR A 8 -5.75 2.73 -1.89
CA TYR A 8 -5.56 4.12 -2.29
C TYR A 8 -4.66 4.87 -1.31
N HIS A 9 -4.86 4.66 0.00
CA HIS A 9 -4.05 5.29 1.04
C HIS A 9 -2.57 4.83 0.96
N ILE A 10 -2.31 3.54 0.73
CA ILE A 10 -0.97 2.99 0.48
C ILE A 10 -0.28 3.71 -0.69
N ARG A 11 -0.98 3.80 -1.83
CA ARG A 11 -0.44 4.43 -3.04
C ARG A 11 -0.22 5.92 -2.84
N TYR A 12 -1.10 6.60 -2.10
CA TYR A 12 -0.96 8.01 -1.76
C TYR A 12 0.30 8.26 -0.93
N MET A 13 0.48 7.53 0.17
CA MET A 13 1.67 7.64 1.03
C MET A 13 2.97 7.34 0.27
N LYS A 14 2.93 6.40 -0.69
CA LYS A 14 4.10 6.08 -1.51
C LYS A 14 4.42 7.18 -2.53
N LYS A 15 3.40 7.71 -3.23
CA LYS A 15 3.57 8.65 -4.35
C LYS A 15 3.74 10.10 -3.91
N PHE A 16 2.97 10.54 -2.91
CA PHE A 16 2.92 11.95 -2.50
C PHE A 16 3.70 12.22 -1.22
N GLU A 17 3.70 11.30 -0.26
CA GLU A 17 4.45 11.48 0.99
C GLU A 17 5.86 10.86 0.94
N GLY A 18 6.19 10.13 -0.12
CA GLY A 18 7.52 9.52 -0.32
C GLY A 18 7.89 8.46 0.73
N LYS A 19 6.93 7.91 1.47
CA LYS A 19 7.21 6.95 2.55
C LYS A 19 7.80 5.65 2.01
N SER A 20 8.64 5.03 2.83
CA SER A 20 9.11 3.67 2.59
C SER A 20 7.97 2.66 2.82
N LEU A 21 8.03 1.53 2.12
CA LEU A 21 7.03 0.46 2.25
C LEU A 21 6.93 -0.09 3.69
N ARG A 22 8.05 -0.12 4.43
CA ARG A 22 8.05 -0.51 5.85
C ARG A 22 7.25 0.46 6.71
N LYS A 23 7.47 1.77 6.53
CA LYS A 23 6.71 2.81 7.25
C LYS A 23 5.21 2.71 6.94
N ILE A 24 4.86 2.40 5.70
CA ILE A 24 3.47 2.19 5.27
C ILE A 24 2.88 0.93 5.93
N ALA A 25 3.63 -0.17 5.99
CA ALA A 25 3.23 -1.40 6.68
C ALA A 25 2.93 -1.15 8.17
N ASP A 26 3.79 -0.40 8.86
CA ASP A 26 3.59 0.00 10.26
C ASP A 26 2.33 0.85 10.45
N ILE A 27 2.06 1.80 9.54
CA ILE A 27 0.92 2.73 9.64
C ILE A 27 -0.42 1.99 9.47
N ILE A 28 -0.49 1.06 8.52
CA ILE A 28 -1.75 0.36 8.20
C ILE A 28 -1.91 -0.90 9.06
N GLY A 29 -0.86 -1.31 9.78
CA GLY A 29 -0.90 -2.50 10.63
C GLY A 29 -1.00 -3.81 9.83
N HIS A 30 -0.39 -3.84 8.65
CA HIS A 30 -0.35 -5.03 7.80
C HIS A 30 1.09 -5.44 7.51
N ASP A 31 1.26 -6.72 7.17
CA ASP A 31 2.56 -7.25 6.80
C ASP A 31 3.15 -6.53 5.58
N PHE A 32 4.48 -6.39 5.59
CA PHE A 32 5.25 -5.77 4.51
C PHE A 32 4.96 -6.41 3.14
N GLU A 33 4.86 -7.73 3.04
CA GLU A 33 4.56 -8.41 1.78
C GLU A 33 3.18 -8.05 1.26
N THR A 34 2.21 -7.86 2.17
CA THR A 34 0.86 -7.41 1.79
C THR A 34 0.95 -6.01 1.20
N VAL A 35 1.59 -5.05 1.87
CA VAL A 35 1.72 -3.70 1.35
C VAL A 35 2.48 -3.68 0.01
N LYS A 36 3.58 -4.44 -0.09
CA LYS A 36 4.39 -4.55 -1.32
C LYS A 36 3.55 -5.03 -2.50
N LYS A 37 2.78 -6.11 -2.33
CA LYS A 37 1.89 -6.66 -3.35
C LYS A 37 0.94 -5.60 -3.91
N TYR A 38 0.41 -4.71 -3.08
CA TYR A 38 -0.58 -3.72 -3.51
C TYR A 38 0.03 -2.44 -4.09
N VAL A 39 1.28 -2.12 -3.72
CA VAL A 39 2.05 -1.04 -4.36
C VAL A 39 2.52 -1.45 -5.75
N GLU A 40 3.04 -2.67 -5.92
CA GLU A 40 3.61 -3.15 -7.18
C GLU A 40 2.56 -3.63 -8.18
N LYS A 41 1.34 -3.94 -7.71
CA LYS A 41 0.26 -4.35 -8.58
C LYS A 41 -0.32 -3.11 -9.27
N ASP A 42 0.05 -2.89 -10.52
CA ASP A 42 -0.41 -1.75 -11.33
C ASP A 42 -1.91 -1.81 -11.61
N ASN A 43 -2.45 -3.01 -11.91
CA ASN A 43 -3.85 -3.23 -12.25
C ASN A 43 -4.54 -4.24 -11.32
N PHE A 44 -5.63 -3.82 -10.68
CA PHE A 44 -6.53 -4.68 -9.89
C PHE A 44 -7.81 -5.08 -10.63
N ASN A 45 -7.95 -4.66 -11.89
CA ASN A 45 -9.21 -4.62 -12.62
C ASN A 45 -9.22 -5.53 -13.87
N ILE A 46 -8.81 -6.80 -13.72
CA ILE A 46 -9.14 -7.85 -14.71
C ILE A 46 -10.43 -8.50 -14.25
#